data_AF-A0A377V5I8-F1
#
_entry.id   AF-A0A377V5I8-F1
#
_cell.length_a   1.000
_cell.length_b   1.000
_cell.length_c   1.000
_cell.angle_alpha   90.00
_cell.angle_beta   90.00
_cell.angle_gamma   90.00
#
_symmetry.space_group_name_H-M   'P 1'
#
loop_
_entity.id
_entity.type
_entity.pdbx_description
1 polymer ?
#
loop_
_entity_poly.entity_id
_entity_poly.type
_entity_poly.pdbx_seq_one_letter_code
_entity_poly.pdbx_strand_id
1 'polypeptide(L)' 'MAALPDKDKLLRNFSRCANWEEKYLYIIELGQRLAPLSPEEHSVQNIIQGCQSQVWIVMDQDPTGVITLRGDSDARSSRV' A
#
# COMPACT_ATOMS: atom_id res chain seq x y z
N MET A 1 -1.13 7.05 11.25
CA MET A 1 -2.04 6.09 10.58
C MET A 1 -2.55 6.75 9.31
N ALA A 2 -2.19 6.21 8.14
CA ALA A 2 -2.74 6.70 6.88
C ALA A 2 -4.26 6.52 6.91
N ALA A 3 -5.02 7.58 6.65
CA ALA A 3 -6.47 7.55 6.65
C ALA A 3 -6.98 6.90 5.37
N LEU A 4 -6.87 5.57 5.26
CA LEU A 4 -7.49 4.81 4.19
C LEU A 4 -8.99 4.62 4.46
N PRO A 5 -9.83 4.55 3.42
CA PRO A 5 -11.22 4.12 3.57
C PRO A 5 -11.28 2.70 4.12
N ASP A 6 -12.31 2.39 4.90
CA ASP A 6 -12.64 1.01 5.26
C ASP A 6 -12.96 0.18 4.00
N LYS A 7 -12.95 -1.15 4.14
CA LYS A 7 -13.16 -2.09 3.04
C LYS A 7 -14.44 -1.82 2.23
N ASP A 8 -15.54 -1.47 2.91
CA ASP A 8 -16.85 -1.34 2.29
C ASP A 8 -16.93 -0.02 1.53
N LYS A 9 -16.37 1.04 2.11
CA LYS A 9 -16.21 2.34 1.44
C LYS A 9 -15.25 2.28 0.25
N LEU A 10 -14.15 1.53 0.35
CA LEU A 10 -13.21 1.30 -0.74
C LEU A 10 -13.91 0.61 -1.90
N LEU A 11 -14.60 -0.50 -1.65
CA LEU A 11 -15.30 -1.26 -2.68
C LEU A 11 -16.40 -0.42 -3.35
N ARG A 12 -17.14 0.37 -2.57
CA ARG A 12 -18.16 1.30 -3.08
C ARG A 12 -17.56 2.37 -3.98
N ASN A 13 -16.45 2.98 -3.58
CA ASN A 13 -15.77 4.01 -4.38
C ASN A 13 -15.21 3.42 -5.68
N PHE A 14 -14.54 2.26 -5.59
CA PHE A 14 -13.99 1.56 -6.75
C PHE A 14 -15.07 1.17 -7.77
N SER A 15 -16.26 0.79 -7.28
CA SER A 15 -17.40 0.43 -8.13
C SER A 15 -18.05 1.63 -8.82
N ARG A 16 -17.80 2.86 -8.36
CA ARG A 16 -18.33 4.10 -8.94
C ARG A 16 -17.45 4.69 -10.05
N CYS A 17 -16.21 4.23 -10.17
CA CYS A 17 -15.33 4.64 -11.26
C CYS A 17 -15.95 4.27 -12.61
N ALA A 18 -16.05 5.24 -13.51
CA ALA A 18 -16.75 5.09 -14.78
C ALA A 18 -16.00 4.20 -15.79
N ASN A 19 -14.67 4.12 -15.66
CA ASN A 19 -13.80 3.38 -16.57
C ASN A 19 -12.58 2.81 -15.84
N TRP A 20 -11.75 2.07 -16.59
CA TRP A 20 -10.51 1.47 -16.07
C TRP A 20 -9.47 2.51 -15.66
N GLU A 21 -9.35 3.62 -16.38
CA GLU A 21 -8.39 4.68 -16.09
C GLU A 21 -8.66 5.32 -14.72
N GLU A 22 -9.92 5.61 -14.40
CA GLU A 22 -10.32 6.11 -13.08
C GLU A 22 -10.01 5.12 -11.95
N LYS A 23 -10.23 3.81 -12.19
CA LYS A 23 -9.87 2.77 -11.21
C LYS A 23 -8.37 2.74 -10.95
N TYR A 24 -7.57 2.88 -12.00
CA TYR A 24 -6.13 2.90 -11.91
C TYR A 24 -5.63 4.13 -11.15
N LEU A 25 -6.14 5.32 -11.48
CA LEU A 25 -5.83 6.57 -10.76
C LEU A 25 -6.23 6.49 -9.29
N TYR A 26 -7.39 5.89 -8.99
CA TYR A 26 -7.85 5.72 -7.62
C TYR A 26 -6.90 4.82 -6.81
N ILE A 27 -6.41 3.71 -7.37
CA ILE A 27 -5.42 2.86 -6.71
C ILE A 27 -4.12 3.62 -6.44
N ILE A 28 -3.64 4.40 -7.43
CA ILE A 28 -2.43 5.22 -7.28
C ILE A 28 -2.60 6.24 -6.14
N GLU A 29 -3.73 6.94 -6.09
CA GLU A 29 -4.01 7.93 -5.04
C GLU A 29 -4.01 7.27 -3.64
N LEU A 30 -4.63 6.09 -3.51
CA LEU A 30 -4.62 5.34 -2.27
C LEU A 30 -3.20 4.96 -1.83
N GLY A 31 -2.37 4.48 -2.76
CA GLY A 31 -0.96 4.16 -2.49
C GLY A 31 -0.16 5.40 -2.07
N GLN A 32 -0.34 6.54 -2.75
CA GLN A 32 0.37 7.78 -2.41
C GLN A 32 0.06 8.30 -0.99
N ARG A 33 -1.11 7.96 -0.44
CA ARG A 33 -1.52 8.35 0.93
C ARG A 33 -0.88 7.49 2.03
N LEU A 34 -0.24 6.38 1.67
CA LEU A 34 0.48 5.55 2.63
C LEU A 34 1.74 6.25 3.10
N ALA A 35 2.09 6.00 4.37
CA ALA A 35 3.31 6.53 4.96
C ALA A 35 4.52 5.93 4.23
N PRO A 36 5.51 6.75 3.85
CA PRO A 36 6.74 6.23 3.26
C PRO A 36 7.47 5.35 4.27
N LEU A 37 8.15 4.32 3.77
CA LEU A 37 9.08 3.54 4.58
C LEU A 37 10.35 4.36 4.85
N SER A 38 10.99 4.10 5.99
CA SER A 38 12.28 4.68 6.30
C SER A 38 13.40 4.01 5.48
N PRO A 39 14.58 4.63 5.33
CA PRO A 39 15.72 4.02 4.65
C PRO A 39 16.18 2.69 5.28
N GLU A 40 15.99 2.53 6.59
CA GLU A 40 16.33 1.32 7.33
C GLU A 40 15.34 0.18 7.01
N GLU A 41 14.11 0.53 6.65
CA GLU A 41 13.05 -0.40 6.30
C GLU A 41 13.12 -0.85 4.84
N HIS A 42 13.79 -0.07 3.99
CA HIS A 42 14.24 -0.48 2.64
C HIS A 42 15.42 -1.46 2.72
N SER A 43 15.27 -2.52 3.51
CA SER A 43 16.28 -3.56 3.71
C SER A 43 15.95 -4.84 2.96
N VAL A 44 16.96 -5.68 2.78
CA VAL A 44 16.81 -7.01 2.17
C VAL A 44 15.92 -7.94 3.01
N GLN A 45 15.71 -7.66 4.30
CA GLN A 45 14.84 -8.47 5.15
C GLN A 45 13.35 -8.25 4.84
N ASN A 46 13.01 -7.05 4.36
CA ASN A 46 11.63 -6.66 4.06
C ASN A 46 11.28 -6.81 2.58
N ILE A 47 12.22 -7.26 1.74
CA ILE A 47 12.01 -7.36 0.30
C ILE A 47 11.13 -8.58 -0.04
N ILE A 48 10.13 -8.36 -0.89
CA ILE A 48 9.29 -9.41 -1.45
C ILE A 48 9.86 -9.86 -2.79
N GLN A 49 10.22 -11.14 -2.87
CA GLN A 49 10.78 -11.75 -4.07
C GLN A 49 9.66 -12.15 -5.05
N GLY A 50 9.96 -12.12 -6.35
CA GLY A 50 9.05 -12.57 -7.42
C GLY A 50 8.13 -11.49 -8.00
N CYS A 51 8.23 -10.25 -7.53
CA CYS A 51 7.57 -9.11 -8.16
C CYS A 51 8.42 -8.55 -9.33
N GLN A 52 7.77 -8.02 -10.37
CA GLN A 52 8.46 -7.35 -11.48
C GLN A 52 9.22 -6.09 -11.02
N SER A 53 8.68 -5.44 -9.99
CA SER A 53 9.24 -4.29 -9.29
C SER A 53 9.73 -4.71 -7.91
N GLN A 54 10.69 -3.98 -7.34
CA GLN A 54 11.07 -4.18 -5.95
C GLN A 54 9.93 -3.71 -5.05
N VAL A 55 9.56 -4.57 -4.09
CA VAL A 55 8.51 -4.29 -3.11
C VAL A 55 9.07 -4.59 -1.73
N TRP A 56 8.87 -3.67 -0.79
CA TRP A 56 9.19 -3.85 0.61
C TRP A 56 7.92 -3.86 1.44
N ILE A 57 7.80 -4.81 2.37
CA ILE A 57 6.68 -4.86 3.31
C ILE A 57 7.25 -5.06 4.72
N VAL A 58 6.87 -4.17 5.63
CA VAL A 58 7.14 -4.24 7.06
C VAL A 58 5.85 -4.64 7.77
N MET A 59 5.97 -5.59 8.69
CA MET A 59 4.87 -6.09 9.52
C MET A 59 5.22 -5.85 10.97
N ASP A 60 4.44 -4.99 11.63
CA ASP A 60 4.55 -4.72 13.06
C ASP A 60 3.35 -5.35 13.77
N GLN A 61 3.58 -6.10 14.83
CA GLN A 61 2.51 -6.64 15.68
C GLN A 61 2.49 -5.90 17.01
N ASP A 62 1.34 -5.37 17.39
CA ASP A 62 1.17 -4.71 18.68
C ASP A 62 0.93 -5.73 19.82
N PRO A 63 1.03 -5.32 21.09
CA PRO A 63 0.80 -6.21 22.24
C PRO A 63 -0.62 -6.77 22.34
N THR A 64 -1.59 -6.19 21.62
CA THR A 64 -2.97 -6.67 21.55
C THR A 64 -3.17 -7.72 20.44
N GLY A 65 -2.12 -7.98 19.65
CA GLY A 65 -2.12 -8.91 18.53
C GLY A 65 -2.53 -8.28 17.20
N VAL A 66 -2.77 -6.97 17.14
CA VAL A 66 -3.12 -6.25 15.91
C VAL A 66 -1.87 -6.09 15.05
N ILE A 67 -1.99 -6.49 13.79
CA ILE A 67 -0.93 -6.38 12.80
C ILE A 67 -1.09 -5.07 12.03
N THR A 68 -0.03 -4.27 12.00
CA THR A 68 0.11 -3.09 11.15
C THR A 68 1.05 -3.42 10.01
N LEU A 69 0.60 -3.15 8.78
CA LEU A 69 1.38 -3.34 7.57
C LEU A 69 1.79 -1.98 7.00
N ARG A 70 3.03 -1.89 6.53
CA ARG A 70 3.55 -0.73 5.82
C ARG A 70 4.40 -1.23 4.66
N GLY A 71 4.25 -0.65 3.49
CA GLY A 71 4.98 -1.10 2.32
C GLY A 71 5.27 0.02 1.34
N ASP A 72 6.28 -0.24 0.52
CA ASP A 72 6.71 0.66 -0.54
C ASP A 72 7.14 -0.15 -1.77
N SER A 73 7.15 0.48 -2.93
CA SER A 73 7.65 -0.14 -4.15
C SER A 73 8.46 0.85 -4.97
N ASP A 74 9.48 0.34 -5.66
CA ASP A 74 10.29 1.13 -6.60
C ASP A 74 9.53 1.49 -7.90
N ALA A 75 8.36 0.89 -8.11
CA ALA A 75 7.41 1.35 -9.10
C ALA A 75 6.95 2.76 -8.71
N ARG A 76 7.37 3.76 -9.51
CA ARG A 76 7.17 5.21 -9.36
C ARG A 76 5.73 5.67 -9.03
N SER A 77 4.74 4.79 -9.06
CA SER A 77 3.32 5.07 -8.86
C SER A 77 2.62 4.27 -7.76
N SER A 78 3.28 3.35 -7.03
CA SER A 78 2.60 2.47 -6.06
C SER A 78 3.36 2.34 -4.74
N ARG A 79 2.72 2.72 -3.64
CA ARG A 79 3.10 2.28 -2.28
C ARG A 79 2.04 1.27 -1.81
N VAL A 80 2.40 0.36 -0.91
CA VAL A 80 1.59 -0.83 -0.55
C VAL A 80 1.21 -0.84 0.92
#